data_AF-A0A7W8GDC4-F1
#
_entry.id   AF-A0A7W8GDC4-F1
#
_cell.length_a   1.000
_cell.length_b   1.000
_cell.length_c   1.000
_cell.angle_alpha   90.00
_cell.angle_beta   90.00
_cell.angle_gamma   90.00
#
_symmetry.space_group_name_H-M   'P 1'
#
loop_
_entity.id
_entity.type
_entity.pdbx_description
1 polymer ?
#
loop_
_entity_poly.entity_id
_entity_poly.type
_entity_poly.pdbx_seq_one_letter_code
_entity_poly.pdbx_strand_id
1 'polypeptide(L)' 'MVLWLVAVFIALSATLILALTLGPLRTAANVRVVRTLALVQYAAAALLVGARLTGNA' A
#
# COMPACT_ATOMS: atom_id res chain seq x y z
N MET A 1 0.62 18.23 -6.00
CA MET A 1 1.30 18.11 -4.69
C MET A 1 0.56 17.19 -3.74
N VAL A 2 -0.74 17.38 -3.49
CA VAL A 2 -1.54 16.48 -2.64
C VAL A 2 -1.50 15.02 -3.10
N LEU A 3 -1.58 14.76 -4.40
CA LEU A 3 -1.60 13.40 -4.93
C LEU A 3 -0.31 12.61 -4.64
N TRP A 4 0.85 13.28 -4.69
CA TRP A 4 2.13 12.68 -4.28
C TRP A 4 2.15 12.34 -2.79
N LEU A 5 1.62 13.22 -1.94
CA LEU A 5 1.51 12.95 -0.50
C LEU A 5 0.61 11.75 -0.22
N VAL A 6 -0.53 11.65 -0.92
CA VAL A 6 -1.45 10.51 -0.81
C VAL A 6 -0.78 9.21 -1.27
N ALA A 7 -0.10 9.23 -2.42
CA ALA A 7 0.60 8.04 -2.92
C ALA A 7 1.70 7.55 -1.96
N VAL A 8 2.51 8.47 -1.40
CA VAL A 8 3.54 8.15 -0.41
C VAL A 8 2.91 7.62 0.88
N PHE A 9 1.84 8.26 1.36
CA PHE A 9 1.13 7.81 2.56
C PHE A 9 0.59 6.38 2.41
N ILE A 10 -0.03 6.07 1.27
CA ILE A 10 -0.53 4.71 0.96
C ILE A 10 0.63 3.72 0.91
N ALA A 11 1.73 4.05 0.24
CA ALA A 11 2.89 3.18 0.15
C ALA A 11 3.52 2.90 1.53
N LEU A 12 3.65 3.92 2.39
CA LEU A 12 4.14 3.76 3.76
C LEU A 12 3.19 2.92 4.62
N SER A 13 1.88 3.13 4.49
CA SER A 13 0.86 2.33 5.19
C SER A 13 0.92 0.85 4.78
N ALA A 14 0.97 0.58 3.47
CA ALA A 14 1.13 -0.78 2.94
C ALA A 14 2.42 -1.44 3.45
N THR A 15 3.52 -0.69 3.51
CA THR A 15 4.81 -1.15 4.03
C THR A 15 4.73 -1.52 5.49
N LEU A 16 4.10 -0.69 6.32
CA LEU A 16 3.89 -0.97 7.75
C LEU A 16 3.08 -2.25 7.94
N ILE A 17 1.97 -2.41 7.21
CA ILE A 17 1.13 -3.60 7.27
C ILE A 17 1.94 -4.85 6.88
N LEU A 18 2.70 -4.78 5.77
CA LEU A 18 3.55 -5.89 5.35
C LEU A 18 4.63 -6.24 6.38
N ALA A 19 5.32 -5.23 6.92
CA ALA A 19 6.31 -5.42 7.98
C ALA A 19 5.70 -6.10 9.21
N LEU A 20 4.52 -5.67 9.65
CA LEU A 20 3.81 -6.30 10.77
C LEU A 20 3.41 -7.75 10.46
N THR A 21 2.96 -8.04 9.24
CA THR A 21 2.61 -9.42 8.83
C THR A 21 3.81 -10.34 8.62
N LEU A 22 5.02 -9.79 8.45
CA LEU A 22 6.26 -10.57 8.37
C LEU A 22 6.91 -10.76 9.75
N GLY A 23 6.70 -9.81 10.66
CA GLY A 23 7.16 -9.87 12.04
C GLY A 23 6.07 -10.35 13.01
N PRO A 24 5.54 -9.46 13.88
CA PRO A 24 4.73 -9.83 15.04
C PRO A 24 3.40 -10.51 14.69
N LEU A 25 2.79 -10.20 13.54
CA LEU A 25 1.49 -10.74 13.13
C LEU A 25 1.60 -11.94 12.19
N ARG A 26 2.79 -12.54 12.02
CA ARG A 26 3.03 -13.64 11.08
C ARG A 26 2.18 -14.89 11.34
N THR A 27 1.75 -15.10 12.58
CA THR A 27 0.93 -16.24 13.01
C THR A 27 -0.56 -15.91 13.15
N ALA A 28 -0.97 -14.68 12.85
CA ALA A 28 -2.37 -14.30 12.91
C ALA A 28 -3.20 -15.12 11.91
N ALA A 29 -4.38 -15.59 12.33
CA ALA A 29 -5.24 -16.43 11.49
C ALA A 29 -5.54 -15.82 10.11
N ASN A 30 -5.64 -14.49 10.05
CA ASN A 30 -5.98 -13.75 8.83
C ASN A 30 -4.77 -13.10 8.14
N VAL A 31 -3.53 -13.51 8.47
CA VAL A 31 -2.31 -12.88 7.95
C VAL A 31 -2.27 -12.82 6.41
N ARG A 32 -2.80 -13.85 5.74
CA ARG A 32 -2.86 -13.90 4.27
C ARG A 32 -3.78 -12.83 3.70
N VAL A 33 -4.95 -12.62 4.31
CA VAL A 33 -5.91 -11.57 3.91
C VAL A 33 -5.29 -10.19 4.10
N VAL A 34 -4.65 -9.96 5.25
CA VAL A 34 -4.00 -8.67 5.55
C VAL A 34 -2.87 -8.37 4.57
N ARG A 35 -2.08 -9.38 4.18
CA ARG A 35 -1.05 -9.23 3.13
C ARG A 35 -1.67 -8.88 1.78
N THR A 36 -2.76 -9.53 1.39
CA THR A 36 -3.46 -9.21 0.14
C THR A 36 -3.95 -7.77 0.13
N LEU A 37 -4.48 -7.26 1.25
CA LEU A 37 -4.88 -5.85 1.38
C LEU A 37 -3.69 -4.89 1.22
N ALA A 38 -2.52 -5.23 1.77
CA ALA A 38 -1.31 -4.43 1.56
C ALA A 38 -0.86 -4.41 0.08
N LEU A 39 -0.98 -5.53 -0.63
CA LEU A 39 -0.68 -5.59 -2.07
C LEU A 39 -1.65 -4.72 -2.88
N VAL A 40 -2.94 -4.73 -2.54
CA VAL A 40 -3.95 -3.85 -3.17
C VAL A 40 -3.61 -2.38 -2.93
N GLN A 41 -3.13 -2.01 -1.75
CA GLN A 41 -2.70 -0.65 -1.46
C GLN A 41 -1.49 -0.24 -2.32
N TYR A 42 -0.51 -1.11 -2.52
CA TYR A 42 0.57 -0.82 -3.47
C TYR A 42 0.07 -0.65 -4.90
N ALA A 43 -0.88 -1.47 -5.34
CA ALA A 43 -1.50 -1.30 -6.65
C ALA A 43 -2.21 0.06 -6.77
N ALA A 44 -2.93 0.49 -5.72
CA ALA A 44 -3.58 1.80 -5.69
C ALA A 44 -2.56 2.95 -5.72
N ALA A 45 -1.47 2.85 -4.96
CA ALA A 45 -0.38 3.83 -5.02
C ALA A 45 0.25 3.89 -6.41
N ALA A 46 0.49 2.74 -7.05
CA ALA A 46 1.02 2.67 -8.41
C ALA A 46 0.05 3.28 -9.44
N LEU A 47 -1.26 3.05 -9.31
CA LEU A 47 -2.28 3.67 -10.17
C LEU A 47 -2.32 5.18 -9.99
N LEU A 48 -2.23 5.69 -8.76
CA LEU A 48 -2.19 7.14 -8.50
C LEU A 48 -0.95 7.78 -9.10
N VAL A 49 0.21 7.16 -8.92
CA VAL A 49 1.46 7.63 -9.55
C VAL A 49 1.34 7.57 -11.07
N GLY A 50 0.80 6.50 -11.63
CA GLY A 50 0.55 6.36 -13.07
C GLY A 50 -0.41 7.41 -13.62
N ALA A 51 -1.52 7.69 -12.92
CA ALA A 51 -2.47 8.74 -13.28
C ALA A 51 -1.79 10.12 -13.29
N ARG A 52 -0.93 10.40 -12.30
CA ARG A 52 -0.18 11.65 -12.22
C ARG A 52 0.87 11.77 -13.33
N LEU A 53 1.57 10.68 -13.67
CA LEU A 53 2.57 10.68 -14.75
C LEU A 53 1.94 10.78 -16.14
N THR A 54 0.74 10.24 -16.33
CA THR A 54 -0.03 10.33 -17.59
C THR A 54 -0.78 11.65 -17.75
N GLY A 55 -0.71 12.55 -16.77
CA GLY A 55 -1.39 13.86 -16.82
C GLY A 55 -2.90 13.79 -16.61
N ASN A 56 -3.43 12.63 -16.22
CA ASN A 56 -4.85 12.44 -15.90
C ASN A 56 -5.23 12.99 -14.51
N ALA A 57 -4.24 13.46 -13.72
CA ALA A 57 -4.43 13.97 -12.36
C ALA A 57 -3.34 14.96 -11.94
#